data_AF-A0A5T9JA36-F1
#
_entry.id   AF-A0A5T9JA36-F1
#
_cell.length_a   1.000
_cell.length_b   1.000
_cell.length_c   1.000
_cell.angle_alpha   90.00
_cell.angle_beta   90.00
_cell.angle_gamma   90.00
#
_symmetry.space_group_name_H-M   'P 1'
#
loop_
_entity.id
_entity.type
_entity.pdbx_description
1 polymer ?
#
loop_
_entity_poly.entity_id
_entity_poly.type
_entity_poly.pdbx_seq_one_letter_code
_entity_poly.pdbx_strand_id
1 'polypeptide(L)'
;EGRRNLNVSNEAEPFLDYSYFLGFTEPYLDGWVMDPTRAIEGVLDNLSLTAAMPIQTFLSQLAELLPMLDGGAYRQQVEPMISADNWQPLEKHMISAALSQALLRLELTMQLVFTTRSDDLDAMVLQAPDGSLRRISTVSPGGARK
;
A
#
# COMPACT_ATOMS: atom_id res chain seq x y z
N GLU A 1 -23.80 -9.84 -15.49
CA GLU A 1 -23.99 -8.53 -14.82
C GLU A 1 -23.35 -7.43 -15.65
N GLY A 2 -24.02 -6.29 -15.81
CA GLY A 2 -23.50 -5.16 -16.57
C GLY A 2 -22.39 -4.46 -15.79
N ARG A 3 -21.17 -4.43 -16.33
CA ARG A 3 -20.08 -3.60 -15.80
C ARG A 3 -20.54 -2.14 -15.82
N ARG A 4 -20.75 -1.53 -14.66
CA ARG A 4 -20.96 -0.09 -14.54
C ARG A 4 -19.59 0.59 -14.70
N ASN A 5 -19.36 1.18 -15.86
CA ASN A 5 -18.20 2.03 -16.09
C ASN A 5 -18.58 3.47 -15.72
N LEU A 6 -17.63 4.23 -15.16
CA LEU A 6 -17.80 5.67 -14.95
C LEU A 6 -17.96 6.36 -16.31
N ASN A 7 -18.94 7.27 -16.43
CA ASN A 7 -19.06 8.12 -17.59
C ASN A 7 -17.91 9.14 -17.63
N VAL A 8 -17.02 9.01 -18.60
CA VAL A 8 -15.82 9.85 -18.72
C VAL A 8 -16.15 11.33 -18.99
N SER A 9 -17.31 11.62 -19.59
CA SER A 9 -17.69 13.00 -19.93
C SER A 9 -18.21 13.84 -18.76
N ASN A 10 -18.66 13.23 -17.66
CA ASN A 10 -19.25 13.97 -16.54
C ASN A 10 -19.14 13.33 -15.14
N GLU A 11 -18.83 12.04 -15.01
CA GLU A 11 -18.73 11.35 -13.71
C GLU A 11 -17.28 11.11 -13.28
N ALA A 12 -16.36 10.90 -14.23
CA ALA A 12 -14.99 10.52 -13.93
C ALA A 12 -14.22 11.61 -13.18
N GLU A 13 -14.25 12.87 -13.63
CA GLU A 13 -13.56 13.98 -12.94
C GLU A 13 -14.09 14.19 -11.51
N PRO A 14 -15.41 14.38 -11.28
CA PRO A 14 -15.93 14.54 -9.93
C PRO A 14 -15.60 13.35 -9.03
N PHE A 15 -15.66 12.11 -9.54
CA PHE A 15 -15.28 10.93 -8.78
C PHE A 15 -13.81 10.97 -8.34
N LEU A 16 -12.90 11.38 -9.23
CA LEU A 16 -11.47 11.50 -8.93
C LEU A 16 -11.20 12.65 -7.95
N ASP A 17 -11.86 13.78 -8.10
CA ASP A 17 -11.77 14.91 -7.16
C ASP A 17 -12.22 14.50 -5.75
N TYR A 18 -13.35 13.79 -5.65
CA TYR A 18 -13.81 13.25 -4.37
C TYR A 18 -12.86 12.19 -3.82
N SER A 19 -12.31 11.33 -4.68
CA SER A 19 -11.35 10.30 -4.27
C SER A 19 -10.07 10.92 -3.72
N TYR A 20 -9.58 12.00 -4.33
CA TYR A 20 -8.44 12.77 -3.85
C TYR A 20 -8.74 13.49 -2.54
N PHE A 21 -9.90 14.16 -2.46
CA PHE A 21 -10.35 14.85 -1.27
C PHE A 21 -10.43 13.89 -0.07
N LEU A 22 -10.98 12.69 -0.28
CA LEU A 22 -11.07 11.64 0.73
C LEU A 22 -9.74 10.92 1.00
N GLY A 23 -8.71 11.15 0.17
CA GLY A 23 -7.38 10.58 0.36
C GLY A 23 -7.21 9.16 -0.15
N PHE A 24 -8.05 8.71 -1.09
CA PHE A 24 -7.92 7.40 -1.74
C PHE A 24 -6.91 7.42 -2.90
N THR A 25 -6.79 8.56 -3.57
CA THR A 25 -5.92 8.75 -4.72
C THR A 25 -4.99 9.95 -4.53
N GLU A 26 -3.86 9.92 -5.23
CA GLU A 26 -2.94 11.05 -5.37
C GLU A 26 -2.66 11.27 -6.87
N PRO A 27 -2.46 12.52 -7.31
CA PRO A 27 -2.07 12.80 -8.69
C PRO A 27 -0.64 12.27 -8.94
N TYR A 28 -0.44 11.62 -10.09
CA TYR A 28 0.85 11.08 -10.51
C TYR A 28 1.02 11.17 -12.02
N LEU A 29 2.05 11.91 -12.45
CA LEU A 29 2.25 12.29 -13.86
C LEU A 29 0.96 12.87 -14.46
N ASP A 30 0.47 12.32 -15.57
CA ASP A 30 -0.75 12.76 -16.26
C ASP A 30 -2.01 12.02 -15.78
N GLY A 31 -1.96 11.37 -14.60
CA GLY A 31 -3.06 10.55 -14.10
C GLY A 31 -3.15 10.50 -12.58
N TRP A 32 -3.78 9.43 -12.10
CA TRP A 32 -4.08 9.20 -10.69
C TRP A 32 -3.62 7.82 -10.27
N VAL A 33 -3.10 7.71 -9.05
CA VAL A 33 -2.72 6.44 -8.44
C VAL A 33 -3.43 6.27 -7.11
N MET A 34 -3.78 5.02 -6.79
CA MET A 34 -4.28 4.67 -5.46
C MET A 34 -3.13 4.82 -4.45
N ASP A 35 -3.33 5.59 -3.40
CA ASP A 35 -2.29 5.88 -2.41
C ASP A 35 -2.87 5.80 -0.99
N PRO A 36 -2.71 4.65 -0.30
CA PRO A 36 -3.23 4.46 1.04
C PRO A 36 -2.43 5.18 2.14
N THR A 37 -1.45 6.05 1.82
CA THR A 37 -0.59 6.72 2.81
C THR A 37 -1.40 7.32 3.96
N ARG A 38 -2.41 8.15 3.67
CA ARG A 38 -3.21 8.85 4.70
C ARG A 38 -3.99 7.88 5.60
N ALA A 39 -4.51 6.80 5.02
CA ALA A 39 -5.20 5.76 5.78
C ALA A 39 -4.25 5.02 6.73
N ILE A 40 -3.03 4.73 6.27
CA ILE A 40 -1.99 4.10 7.08
C ILE A 40 -1.57 5.05 8.21
N GLU A 41 -1.30 6.32 7.91
CA GLU A 41 -0.93 7.34 8.92
C GLU A 41 -1.92 7.39 10.08
N GLY A 42 -3.23 7.34 9.77
CA GLY A 42 -4.31 7.36 10.77
C GLY A 42 -4.36 6.14 11.69
N VAL A 43 -3.65 5.06 11.37
CA VAL A 43 -3.60 3.84 12.20
C VAL A 43 -2.20 3.49 12.71
N LEU A 44 -1.17 4.26 12.34
CA LEU A 44 0.22 3.96 12.71
C LEU A 44 0.44 3.95 14.24
N ASP A 45 -0.28 4.78 15.00
CA ASP A 45 -0.17 4.81 16.48
C ASP A 45 -0.78 3.56 17.14
N ASN A 46 -1.66 2.86 16.43
CA ASN A 46 -2.27 1.62 16.89
C ASN A 46 -1.37 0.42 16.58
N LEU A 47 -0.41 0.57 15.66
CA LEU A 47 0.63 -0.42 15.43
C LEU A 47 1.63 -0.33 16.57
N SER A 48 1.85 -1.43 17.28
CA SER A 48 2.81 -1.50 18.40
C SER A 48 4.25 -1.55 17.87
N LEU A 49 4.65 -0.52 17.11
CA LEU A 49 5.93 -0.45 16.42
C LEU A 49 7.08 -0.51 17.43
N THR A 50 8.01 -1.43 17.19
CA THR A 50 9.24 -1.58 17.97
C THR A 50 10.45 -1.30 17.08
N ALA A 51 11.61 -1.13 17.71
CA ALA A 51 12.87 -1.05 16.98
C ALA A 51 13.10 -2.37 16.22
N ALA A 52 13.27 -2.27 14.91
CA ALA A 52 13.52 -3.38 13.99
C ALA A 52 12.46 -4.51 14.02
N MET A 53 11.18 -4.14 14.07
CA MET A 53 10.06 -5.07 13.91
C MET A 53 10.15 -5.82 12.56
N PRO A 54 9.94 -7.15 12.50
CA PRO A 54 9.88 -7.90 11.25
C PRO A 54 8.82 -7.36 10.30
N ILE A 55 9.15 -7.23 9.01
CA ILE A 55 8.24 -6.63 8.02
C ILE A 55 6.93 -7.42 7.88
N GLN A 56 6.98 -8.75 7.93
CA GLN A 56 5.78 -9.58 7.86
C GLN A 56 4.84 -9.34 9.06
N THR A 57 5.40 -9.17 10.26
CA THR A 57 4.61 -8.85 11.46
C THR A 57 3.94 -7.48 11.32
N PHE A 58 4.67 -6.49 10.82
CA PHE A 58 4.12 -5.16 10.54
C PHE A 58 2.97 -5.23 9.52
N LEU A 59 3.17 -5.91 8.38
CA LEU A 59 2.14 -6.05 7.36
C LEU A 59 0.91 -6.81 7.86
N SER A 60 1.10 -7.84 8.69
CA SER A 60 -0.01 -8.56 9.31
C SER A 60 -0.84 -7.65 10.23
N GLN A 61 -0.20 -6.88 11.11
CA GLN A 61 -0.92 -5.94 11.98
C GLN A 61 -1.61 -4.84 11.17
N LEU A 62 -0.96 -4.34 10.11
CA LEU A 62 -1.56 -3.35 9.22
C LEU A 62 -2.80 -3.91 8.51
N ALA A 63 -2.74 -5.16 8.06
CA ALA A 63 -3.84 -5.85 7.40
C ALA A 63 -5.04 -6.13 8.34
N GLU A 64 -4.80 -6.26 9.65
CA GLU A 64 -5.87 -6.37 10.65
C GLU A 64 -6.62 -5.03 10.82
N LEU A 65 -5.90 -3.91 10.81
CA LEU A 65 -6.49 -2.57 10.95
C LEU A 65 -7.11 -2.05 9.64
N LEU A 66 -6.51 -2.40 8.50
CA LEU A 66 -6.91 -1.99 7.17
C LEU A 66 -7.13 -3.24 6.28
N PRO A 67 -8.28 -3.94 6.42
CA PRO A 67 -8.51 -5.26 5.82
C PRO A 67 -8.58 -5.28 4.29
N MET A 68 -8.62 -4.10 3.65
CA MET A 68 -8.57 -3.93 2.21
C MET A 68 -7.15 -3.90 1.63
N LEU A 69 -6.11 -3.78 2.47
CA LEU A 69 -4.71 -3.79 2.03
C LEU A 69 -4.17 -5.20 1.83
N ASP A 70 -2.92 -5.30 1.36
CA ASP A 70 -2.19 -6.55 1.18
C ASP A 70 -2.28 -7.46 2.41
N GLY A 71 -2.66 -8.72 2.21
CA GLY A 71 -2.84 -9.70 3.31
C GLY A 71 -4.12 -9.53 4.12
N GLY A 72 -4.91 -8.48 3.88
CA GLY A 72 -6.16 -8.22 4.58
C GLY A 72 -7.31 -9.14 4.18
N ALA A 73 -8.18 -9.45 5.12
CA ALA A 73 -9.27 -10.42 4.94
C ALA A 73 -10.27 -9.99 3.85
N TYR A 74 -10.55 -8.69 3.71
CA TYR A 74 -11.43 -8.20 2.66
C TYR A 74 -10.81 -8.37 1.28
N ARG A 75 -9.54 -7.99 1.14
CA ARG A 75 -8.80 -8.16 -0.12
C ARG A 75 -8.73 -9.62 -0.57
N GLN A 76 -8.44 -10.54 0.36
CA GLN A 76 -8.40 -11.99 0.07
C GLN A 76 -9.75 -12.56 -0.38
N GLN A 77 -10.87 -11.98 0.07
CA GLN A 77 -12.20 -12.39 -0.39
C GLN A 77 -12.53 -11.85 -1.79
N VAL A 78 -12.11 -10.61 -2.08
CA VAL A 78 -12.45 -9.91 -3.33
C VAL A 78 -11.52 -10.29 -4.49
N GLU A 79 -10.22 -10.48 -4.24
CA GLU A 79 -9.23 -10.79 -5.30
C GLU A 79 -9.63 -11.98 -6.18
N PRO A 80 -10.10 -13.12 -5.64
CA PRO A 80 -10.56 -14.25 -6.44
C PRO A 80 -11.77 -13.96 -7.34
N MET A 81 -12.53 -12.90 -7.04
CA MET A 81 -13.71 -12.49 -7.81
C MET A 81 -13.34 -11.59 -9.00
N ILE A 82 -12.09 -11.10 -9.07
CA ILE A 82 -11.66 -10.20 -10.13
C ILE A 82 -11.56 -10.97 -11.45
N SER A 83 -12.47 -10.68 -12.36
CA SER A 83 -12.51 -11.26 -13.71
C SER A 83 -12.04 -10.25 -14.76
N ALA A 84 -10.83 -9.72 -14.60
CA ALA A 84 -10.21 -8.79 -15.56
C ALA A 84 -9.10 -9.50 -16.34
N ASP A 85 -9.07 -9.32 -17.67
CA ASP A 85 -8.22 -10.09 -18.58
C ASP A 85 -6.71 -9.99 -18.30
N ASN A 86 -6.28 -8.93 -17.60
CA ASN A 86 -4.89 -8.67 -17.24
C ASN A 86 -4.64 -8.70 -15.72
N TRP A 87 -5.60 -9.16 -14.91
CA TRP A 87 -5.37 -9.29 -13.49
C TRP A 87 -4.54 -10.54 -13.20
N GLN A 88 -3.50 -10.36 -12.40
CA GLN A 88 -2.69 -11.45 -11.86
C GLN A 88 -2.58 -11.30 -10.34
N PRO A 89 -2.61 -12.41 -9.59
CA PRO A 89 -2.35 -12.36 -8.16
C PRO A 89 -0.92 -11.87 -7.91
N LEU A 90 -0.74 -11.19 -6.79
CA LEU A 90 0.56 -10.71 -6.36
C LEU A 90 1.51 -11.90 -6.11
N GLU A 91 2.73 -11.83 -6.62
CA GLU A 91 3.73 -12.86 -6.35
C GLU A 91 4.06 -12.95 -4.85
N LYS A 92 4.48 -14.14 -4.41
CA LYS A 92 4.89 -14.34 -3.02
C LYS A 92 6.03 -13.37 -2.66
N HIS A 93 5.92 -12.73 -1.50
CA HIS A 93 6.86 -11.72 -0.99
C HIS A 93 6.89 -10.38 -1.72
N MET A 94 6.05 -10.18 -2.74
CA MET A 94 5.86 -8.85 -3.32
C MET A 94 4.84 -8.05 -2.49
N ILE A 95 5.01 -6.73 -2.47
CA ILE A 95 4.03 -5.77 -1.96
C ILE A 95 3.39 -5.10 -3.17
N SER A 96 2.07 -4.90 -3.14
CA SER A 96 1.32 -4.26 -4.22
C SER A 96 1.85 -2.84 -4.49
N ALA A 97 1.67 -2.36 -5.72
CA ALA A 97 2.18 -1.05 -6.12
C ALA A 97 1.66 0.09 -5.23
N ALA A 98 0.35 0.08 -4.92
CA ALA A 98 -0.27 1.10 -4.06
C ALA A 98 0.32 1.08 -2.64
N LEU A 99 0.44 -0.10 -2.01
CA LEU A 99 1.03 -0.20 -0.68
C LEU A 99 2.53 0.13 -0.71
N SER A 100 3.26 -0.28 -1.75
CA SER A 100 4.68 0.04 -1.91
C SER A 100 4.91 1.54 -1.95
N GLN A 101 4.12 2.26 -2.75
CA GLN A 101 4.16 3.72 -2.84
C GLN A 101 3.90 4.36 -1.48
N ALA A 102 2.88 3.90 -0.76
CA ALA A 102 2.56 4.46 0.55
C ALA A 102 3.67 4.24 1.57
N LEU A 103 4.25 3.04 1.62
CA LEU A 103 5.38 2.76 2.53
C LEU A 103 6.61 3.60 2.19
N LEU A 104 6.94 3.78 0.91
CA LEU A 104 8.03 4.65 0.48
C LEU A 104 7.78 6.12 0.88
N ARG A 105 6.53 6.62 0.77
CA ARG A 105 6.17 7.97 1.22
C ARG A 105 6.30 8.12 2.74
N LEU A 106 5.89 7.13 3.50
CA LEU A 106 6.05 7.11 4.97
C LEU A 106 7.53 7.10 5.37
N GLU A 107 8.40 6.47 4.60
CA GLU A 107 9.84 6.52 4.82
C GLU A 107 10.43 7.90 4.48
N LEU A 108 10.06 8.47 3.32
CA LEU A 108 10.50 9.80 2.89
C LEU A 108 10.08 10.91 3.86
N THR A 109 8.91 10.78 4.47
CA THR A 109 8.38 11.70 5.49
C THR A 109 8.88 11.38 6.90
N MET A 110 9.83 10.45 7.04
CA MET A 110 10.44 10.05 8.31
C MET A 110 9.44 9.51 9.34
N GLN A 111 8.29 8.99 8.90
CA GLN A 111 7.32 8.31 9.75
C GLN A 111 7.77 6.88 10.06
N LEU A 112 8.39 6.21 9.07
CA LEU A 112 8.93 4.86 9.19
C LEU A 112 10.37 4.81 8.67
N VAL A 113 11.11 3.77 9.05
CA VAL A 113 12.44 3.46 8.50
C VAL A 113 12.49 1.98 8.16
N PHE A 114 12.87 1.64 6.92
CA PHE A 114 13.01 0.25 6.49
C PHE A 114 14.48 -0.14 6.31
N THR A 115 14.82 -1.34 6.77
CA THR A 115 16.17 -1.90 6.60
C THR A 115 16.12 -3.29 5.99
N THR A 116 17.14 -3.64 5.24
CA THR A 116 17.31 -4.95 4.60
C THR A 116 18.35 -5.77 5.34
N ARG A 117 18.10 -7.06 5.55
CA ARG A 117 19.07 -8.02 6.09
C ARG A 117 19.49 -8.99 4.98
N SER A 118 20.78 -9.35 4.94
CA SER A 118 21.36 -10.09 3.81
C SER A 118 20.78 -11.49 3.62
N ASP A 119 20.35 -12.17 4.69
CA ASP A 119 19.89 -13.57 4.65
C ASP A 119 18.43 -13.74 5.07
N ASP A 120 17.63 -12.68 4.92
CA ASP A 120 16.23 -12.74 5.31
C ASP A 120 15.37 -13.32 4.18
N LEU A 121 15.00 -14.60 4.36
CA LEU A 121 14.11 -15.35 3.47
C LEU A 121 12.68 -14.78 3.47
N ASP A 122 12.33 -14.05 4.52
CA ASP A 122 11.01 -13.49 4.77
C ASP A 122 10.93 -12.00 4.41
N ALA A 123 11.99 -11.45 3.80
CA ALA A 123 12.01 -10.09 3.31
C ALA A 123 10.96 -9.88 2.21
N MET A 124 10.29 -8.72 2.28
CA MET A 124 9.29 -8.30 1.31
C MET A 124 9.92 -7.37 0.28
N VAL A 125 9.30 -7.26 -0.90
CA VAL A 125 9.80 -6.44 -2.00
C VAL A 125 8.83 -5.30 -2.25
N LEU A 126 9.33 -4.07 -2.10
CA LEU A 126 8.67 -2.86 -2.56
C LEU A 126 8.96 -2.65 -4.04
N GLN A 127 7.94 -2.21 -4.78
CA GLN A 127 8.09 -1.70 -6.14
C GLN A 127 8.04 -0.17 -6.11
N ALA A 128 9.13 0.47 -6.53
CA ALA A 128 9.18 1.92 -6.66
C ALA A 128 8.50 2.40 -7.96
N PRO A 129 8.10 3.68 -8.05
CA PRO A 129 7.41 4.21 -9.22
C PRO A 129 8.22 4.16 -10.52
N ASP A 130 9.56 4.09 -10.43
CA ASP A 130 10.47 3.92 -11.57
C ASP A 130 10.63 2.46 -12.02
N GLY A 131 9.91 1.53 -11.37
CA GLY A 131 9.99 0.09 -11.62
C GLY A 131 11.12 -0.61 -10.89
N SER A 132 11.95 0.10 -10.12
CA SER A 132 13.00 -0.53 -9.32
C SER A 132 12.40 -1.33 -8.15
N LEU A 133 13.09 -2.42 -7.80
CA LEU A 133 12.68 -3.32 -6.73
C LEU A 133 13.61 -3.14 -5.52
N ARG A 134 13.02 -2.98 -4.33
CA ARG A 134 13.77 -2.86 -3.07
C ARG A 134 13.29 -3.89 -2.06
N ARG A 135 14.21 -4.73 -1.59
CA ARG A 135 13.96 -5.67 -0.50
C ARG A 135 13.95 -4.94 0.84
N ILE A 136 12.99 -5.26 1.70
CA ILE A 136 12.87 -4.76 3.07
C ILE A 136 12.64 -5.92 4.04
N SER A 137 13.31 -5.90 5.18
CA SER A 137 13.30 -6.98 6.18
C SER A 137 12.63 -6.56 7.48
N THR A 138 12.92 -5.33 7.93
CA THR A 138 12.38 -4.81 9.17
C THR A 138 11.96 -3.36 9.02
N VAL A 139 11.03 -2.95 9.87
CA VAL A 139 10.55 -1.58 10.01
C VAL A 139 10.82 -1.06 11.41
N SER A 140 11.06 0.24 11.55
CA SER A 140 11.16 0.95 12.82
C SER A 140 10.38 2.27 12.75
N PRO A 141 9.97 2.84 13.89
CA PRO A 141 9.49 4.23 13.94
C PRO A 141 10.56 5.18 13.38
N GLY A 142 10.14 6.12 12.53
CA GLY A 142 11.01 7.15 11.99
C GLY A 142 11.17 8.35 12.94
N GLY A 143 12.03 9.29 12.53
CA GLY A 143 12.38 10.47 13.34
C GLY A 143 11.21 11.40 13.64
N ALA A 144 10.18 11.42 12.79
CA ALA A 144 8.96 12.22 12.99
C ALA A 144 8.05 11.67 14.10
N ARG A 145 8.33 10.46 14.60
CA ARG A 145 7.56 9.76 15.66
C ARG A 145 8.32 9.60 16.98
N LYS A 146 9.43 10.33 17.17
CA LYS A 146 10.19 10.35 18.43
C LYS A 146 9.64 11.35 19.44
#